data_AF-A0A2D6VIJ4-F1
#
_entry.id   AF-A0A2D6VIJ4-F1
#
_cell.length_a   1.000
_cell.length_b   1.000
_cell.length_c   1.000
_cell.angle_alpha   90.00
_cell.angle_beta   90.00
_cell.angle_gamma   90.00
#
_symmetry.space_group_name_H-M   'P 1'
#
loop_
_entity.id
_entity.type
_entity.pdbx_description
1 polymer ?
#
loop_
_entity_poly.entity_id
_entity_poly.type
_entity_poly.pdbx_seq_one_letter_code
_entity_poly.pdbx_strand_id
1 'polypeptide(L)'
;WQATNGSLIKAKFISISDADINLLMNQGRSEVTVPLARLTKDSQALAKKLNKDLQERNKMRAEEANKRKKMKVPTLVEADLSRYHKWMSSTGTEIEAMYVDAGDEGVTLLMRNNPNRPYELGWERLDPDSQALAEGLRRLKAQLMPLDPKIAESKGGSLSHYTQGKWKNYNTVLESAVYDVALHRNGYVVHLWLKNQAKQGEEGLGDRAQRVPLSINFRPVYYLNPGERNRQWKHRRVVSFEEPPPVSMDREETTIKGMFDNNATFEYNIQINHRGLSFWGEIDEDRKEEHPTTFSIAFHSPNFIPDVTNMQLEDIEPLVGDGSLYIDPLESKRAKIPMMTKWDDIMKKFTGADWNPIKSAEFMGKPFGSHKIKITPASTSGMVFRWGKGYSGIYPFQAIHLSHMTEDTYNARNSTDPGQFKDRNEVPRNKRLNVNIIRGRG
;
A
#
# COMPACT_ATOMS: atom_id res chain seq x y z
N TRP A 1 26.10 -14.80 -6.71
CA TRP A 1 26.46 -15.55 -5.49
C TRP A 1 26.67 -17.00 -5.86
N GLN A 2 27.55 -17.68 -5.15
CA GLN A 2 27.83 -19.09 -5.39
C GLN A 2 27.56 -19.86 -4.11
N ALA A 3 26.76 -20.92 -4.21
CA ALA A 3 26.48 -21.82 -3.11
C ALA A 3 27.60 -22.87 -2.96
N THR A 4 27.71 -23.46 -1.77
CA THR A 4 28.70 -24.52 -1.47
C THR A 4 28.51 -25.77 -2.32
N ASN A 5 27.29 -26.01 -2.82
CA ASN A 5 26.99 -27.09 -3.77
C ASN A 5 27.37 -26.77 -5.23
N GLY A 6 28.06 -25.65 -5.47
CA GLY A 6 28.52 -25.21 -6.80
C GLY A 6 27.49 -24.42 -7.62
N SER A 7 26.24 -24.29 -7.18
CA SER A 7 25.22 -23.54 -7.91
C SER A 7 25.45 -22.03 -7.90
N LEU A 8 25.14 -21.37 -9.03
CA LEU A 8 25.22 -19.92 -9.17
C LEU A 8 23.85 -19.27 -8.99
N ILE A 9 23.77 -18.34 -8.04
CA ILE A 9 22.58 -17.56 -7.70
C ILE A 9 22.76 -16.15 -8.26
N LYS A 10 21.94 -15.75 -9.22
CA LYS A 10 21.89 -14.38 -9.75
C LYS A 10 20.93 -13.55 -8.90
N ALA A 11 21.48 -12.70 -8.02
CA ALA A 11 20.69 -11.86 -7.12
C ALA A 11 21.44 -10.58 -6.75
N LYS A 12 20.70 -9.55 -6.32
CA LYS A 12 21.25 -8.32 -5.73
C LYS A 12 21.28 -8.45 -4.20
N PHE A 13 22.33 -7.94 -3.56
CA PHE A 13 22.43 -7.87 -2.10
C PHE A 13 21.38 -6.92 -1.52
N ILE A 14 20.75 -7.31 -0.41
CA ILE A 14 19.87 -6.44 0.39
C ILE A 14 20.54 -6.14 1.73
N SER A 15 20.75 -7.16 2.55
CA SER A 15 21.33 -7.05 3.90
C SER A 15 21.88 -8.39 4.39
N ILE A 16 22.62 -8.37 5.49
CA ILE A 16 22.84 -9.53 6.35
C ILE A 16 22.04 -9.31 7.64
N SER A 17 21.26 -10.32 8.04
CA SER A 17 20.65 -10.40 9.37
C SER A 17 21.16 -11.66 10.04
N ASP A 18 21.82 -11.52 11.18
CA ASP A 18 22.42 -12.63 11.92
C ASP A 18 23.35 -13.51 11.05
N ALA A 19 22.98 -14.78 10.85
CA ALA A 19 23.72 -15.75 10.05
C ALA A 19 23.24 -15.86 8.60
N ASP A 20 22.28 -15.02 8.20
CA ASP A 20 21.59 -15.12 6.92
C ASP A 20 21.83 -13.89 6.04
N ILE A 21 21.84 -14.13 4.72
CA ILE A 21 21.91 -13.11 3.70
C ILE A 21 20.56 -12.97 3.00
N ASN A 22 20.07 -11.74 2.94
CA ASN A 22 18.86 -11.39 2.22
C ASN A 22 19.22 -10.96 0.80
N LEU A 23 18.68 -11.67 -0.19
CA LEU A 23 18.99 -11.52 -1.59
C LEU A 23 17.76 -11.20 -2.42
N LEU A 24 17.89 -10.21 -3.29
CA LEU A 24 16.88 -9.85 -4.26
C LEU A 24 17.14 -10.57 -5.59
N MET A 25 16.44 -11.69 -5.80
CA MET A 25 16.45 -12.51 -7.00
C MET A 25 15.49 -12.00 -8.08
N ASN A 26 15.56 -12.63 -9.26
CA ASN A 26 14.63 -12.41 -10.38
C ASN A 26 14.45 -10.93 -10.77
N GLN A 27 15.58 -10.21 -10.91
CA GLN A 27 15.61 -8.78 -11.29
C GLN A 27 14.77 -7.86 -10.37
N GLY A 28 14.72 -8.15 -9.07
CA GLY A 28 13.93 -7.32 -8.14
C GLY A 28 12.62 -7.95 -7.69
N ARG A 29 12.26 -9.11 -8.25
CA ARG A 29 10.95 -9.76 -8.07
C ARG A 29 10.97 -10.97 -7.14
N SER A 30 11.93 -11.12 -6.24
CA SER A 30 11.89 -12.13 -5.15
C SER A 30 12.95 -11.80 -4.12
N GLU A 31 12.56 -11.61 -2.86
CA GLU A 31 13.52 -11.57 -1.76
C GLU A 31 13.63 -12.99 -1.18
N VAL A 32 14.85 -13.45 -0.99
CA VAL A 32 15.14 -14.78 -0.48
C VAL A 32 16.20 -14.65 0.60
N THR A 33 15.90 -15.19 1.77
CA THR A 33 16.85 -15.34 2.87
C THR A 33 17.58 -16.67 2.70
N VAL A 34 18.91 -16.62 2.64
CA VAL A 34 19.77 -17.79 2.49
C VAL A 34 20.78 -17.81 3.63
N PRO A 35 21.00 -18.95 4.31
CA PRO A 35 22.08 -19.03 5.29
C PRO A 35 23.44 -18.77 4.65
N LEU A 36 24.23 -17.87 5.24
CA LEU A 36 25.58 -17.54 4.75
C LEU A 36 26.46 -18.78 4.66
N ALA A 37 26.29 -19.73 5.58
CA ALA A 37 26.99 -21.01 5.60
C ALA A 37 26.75 -21.86 4.34
N ARG A 38 25.65 -21.63 3.60
CA ARG A 38 25.36 -22.30 2.32
C ARG A 38 26.04 -21.65 1.13
N LEU A 39 26.74 -20.53 1.32
CA LEU A 39 27.50 -19.84 0.27
C LEU A 39 29.00 -20.16 0.34
N THR A 40 29.69 -20.07 -0.79
CA THR A 40 31.16 -20.22 -0.84
C THR A 40 31.86 -19.16 0.00
N LYS A 41 33.09 -19.43 0.43
CA LYS A 41 33.90 -18.48 1.23
C LYS A 41 34.01 -17.11 0.56
N ASP A 42 34.17 -17.06 -0.77
CA ASP A 42 34.23 -15.81 -1.52
C ASP A 42 32.91 -15.05 -1.52
N SER A 43 31.78 -15.75 -1.66
CA SER A 43 30.46 -15.14 -1.59
C SER A 43 30.15 -14.63 -0.16
N GLN A 44 30.58 -15.36 0.87
CA GLN A 44 30.48 -14.89 2.25
C GLN A 44 31.34 -13.65 2.49
N ALA A 45 32.56 -13.61 1.96
CA ALA A 45 33.45 -12.44 2.06
C ALA A 45 32.87 -11.22 1.36
N LEU A 46 32.33 -11.38 0.15
CA LEU A 46 31.62 -10.32 -0.57
C LEU A 46 30.39 -9.83 0.20
N ALA A 47 29.58 -10.74 0.76
CA ALA A 47 28.41 -10.37 1.56
C ALA A 47 28.81 -9.52 2.77
N LYS A 48 29.86 -9.92 3.51
CA LYS A 48 30.38 -9.16 4.65
C LYS A 48 30.88 -7.78 4.23
N LYS A 49 31.57 -7.68 3.09
CA LYS A 49 32.03 -6.38 2.54
C LYS A 49 30.84 -5.48 2.19
N LEU A 50 29.86 -5.98 1.46
CA LEU A 50 28.66 -5.20 1.08
C LEU A 50 27.83 -4.80 2.31
N ASN A 51 27.75 -5.65 3.33
CA ASN A 51 27.07 -5.31 4.58
C ASN A 51 27.83 -4.24 5.36
N LYS A 52 29.17 -4.28 5.38
CA LYS A 52 29.99 -3.22 5.97
C LYS A 52 29.79 -1.90 5.22
N ASP A 53 29.81 -1.91 3.89
CA ASP A 53 29.54 -0.71 3.09
C ASP A 53 28.12 -0.15 3.36
N LEU A 54 27.11 -1.03 3.51
CA LEU A 54 25.75 -0.65 3.88
C LEU A 54 25.70 -0.01 5.28
N GLN A 55 26.35 -0.63 6.28
CA GLN A 55 26.43 -0.11 7.64
C GLN A 55 27.15 1.24 7.71
N GLU A 56 28.26 1.40 6.97
CA GLU A 56 28.98 2.67 6.87
C GLU A 56 28.11 3.77 6.24
N ARG A 57 27.38 3.45 5.16
CA ARG A 57 26.41 4.38 4.57
C ARG A 57 25.29 4.74 5.56
N ASN A 58 24.76 3.78 6.30
CA ASN A 58 23.73 4.04 7.30
C ASN A 58 24.27 4.92 8.43
N LYS A 59 25.51 4.71 8.87
CA LYS A 59 26.18 5.55 9.86
C LYS A 59 26.38 6.98 9.34
N MET A 60 26.88 7.14 8.12
CA MET A 60 27.03 8.47 7.49
C MET A 60 25.68 9.20 7.39
N ARG A 61 24.61 8.50 6.97
CA ARG A 61 23.25 9.07 6.95
C ARG A 61 22.78 9.49 8.34
N ALA A 62 23.03 8.68 9.38
CA ALA A 62 22.67 9.02 10.75
C ALA A 62 23.46 10.23 11.27
N GLU A 63 24.75 10.35 10.93
CA GLU A 63 25.57 11.52 11.26
C GLU A 63 25.08 12.79 10.56
N GLU A 64 24.73 12.70 9.26
CA GLU A 64 24.12 13.81 8.53
C GLU A 64 22.76 14.20 9.12
N ALA A 65 21.90 13.24 9.45
CA ALA A 65 20.63 13.48 10.13
C ALA A 65 20.84 14.20 11.47
N ASN A 66 21.85 13.79 12.24
CA ASN A 66 22.19 14.44 13.51
C ASN A 66 22.73 15.87 13.30
N LYS A 67 23.51 16.12 12.24
CA LYS A 67 23.92 17.48 11.86
C LYS A 67 22.70 18.33 11.50
N ARG A 68 21.77 17.81 10.69
CA ARG A 68 20.53 18.49 10.31
C ARG A 68 19.65 18.84 11.51
N LYS A 69 19.46 17.89 12.43
CA LYS A 69 18.73 18.12 13.70
C LYS A 69 19.34 19.21 14.59
N LYS A 70 20.61 19.58 14.37
CA LYS A 70 21.30 20.67 15.08
C LYS A 70 21.40 21.97 14.27
N MET A 71 20.93 21.99 13.01
CA MET A 71 20.94 23.20 12.20
C MET A 71 20.05 24.28 12.81
N LYS A 72 20.49 25.53 12.65
CA LYS A 72 19.64 26.70 12.88
C LYS A 72 18.60 26.74 11.77
N VAL A 73 17.34 26.67 12.15
CA VAL A 73 16.19 26.68 11.22
C VAL A 73 15.58 28.09 11.17
N PRO A 74 14.94 28.48 10.05
CA PRO A 74 14.20 29.73 9.98
C PRO A 74 13.01 29.73 10.96
N THR A 75 12.54 30.93 11.33
CA THR A 75 11.27 31.09 12.04
C THR A 75 10.14 30.87 11.05
N LEU A 76 9.23 29.96 11.37
CA LEU A 76 8.13 29.52 10.51
C LEU A 76 6.79 29.64 11.25
N VAL A 77 5.72 29.84 10.49
CA VAL A 77 4.33 29.84 10.97
C VAL A 77 3.56 28.70 10.34
N GLU A 78 2.42 28.31 10.92
CA GLU A 78 1.61 27.18 10.44
C GLU A 78 1.27 27.26 8.94
N ALA A 79 0.99 28.47 8.43
CA ALA A 79 0.73 28.69 7.01
C ALA A 79 1.90 28.31 6.08
N ASP A 80 3.13 28.22 6.59
CA ASP A 80 4.29 27.81 5.79
C ASP A 80 4.24 26.30 5.44
N LEU A 81 3.46 25.48 6.15
CA LEU A 81 3.29 24.07 5.79
C LEU A 81 2.47 23.86 4.51
N SER A 82 1.62 24.83 4.16
CA SER A 82 0.73 24.77 2.99
C SER A 82 1.16 25.70 1.84
N ARG A 83 2.23 26.46 2.02
CA ARG A 83 2.76 27.40 1.01
C ARG A 83 3.73 26.76 0.03
N TYR A 84 3.79 27.35 -1.16
CA TYR A 84 4.88 27.09 -2.10
C TYR A 84 6.12 27.85 -1.66
N HIS A 85 7.22 27.13 -1.51
CA HIS A 85 8.54 27.67 -1.21
C HIS A 85 9.44 27.62 -2.43
N LYS A 86 10.42 28.51 -2.46
CA LYS A 86 11.56 28.44 -3.37
C LYS A 86 12.64 27.60 -2.69
N TRP A 87 12.82 26.39 -3.18
CA TRP A 87 13.92 25.50 -2.82
C TRP A 87 15.06 25.69 -3.80
N MET A 88 16.27 25.42 -3.37
CA MET A 88 17.47 25.47 -4.19
C MET A 88 18.15 24.12 -4.15
N SER A 89 18.42 23.56 -5.33
CA SER A 89 19.20 22.32 -5.41
C SER A 89 20.66 22.60 -5.04
N SER A 90 21.39 21.55 -4.66
CA SER A 90 22.84 21.63 -4.43
C SER A 90 23.64 22.02 -5.69
N THR A 91 23.00 22.01 -6.87
CA THR A 91 23.56 22.48 -8.15
C THR A 91 23.11 23.89 -8.54
N GLY A 92 22.39 24.61 -7.67
CA GLY A 92 21.93 25.98 -7.93
C GLY A 92 20.68 26.10 -8.82
N THR A 93 19.87 25.04 -8.93
CA THR A 93 18.58 25.09 -9.65
C THR A 93 17.45 25.42 -8.69
N GLU A 94 16.70 26.47 -8.99
CA GLU A 94 15.50 26.83 -8.23
C GLU A 94 14.37 25.83 -8.49
N ILE A 95 13.72 25.39 -7.42
CA ILE A 95 12.60 24.45 -7.40
C ILE A 95 11.46 25.14 -6.66
N GLU A 96 10.31 25.32 -7.31
CA GLU A 96 9.12 25.85 -6.64
C GLU A 96 8.19 24.69 -6.24
N ALA A 97 8.06 24.46 -4.94
CA ALA A 97 7.31 23.32 -4.42
C ALA A 97 6.76 23.57 -3.01
N MET A 98 5.68 22.89 -2.67
CA MET A 98 5.14 22.85 -1.31
C MET A 98 5.75 21.68 -0.54
N TYR A 99 6.01 21.88 0.74
CA TYR A 99 6.44 20.82 1.66
C TYR A 99 5.31 19.82 1.90
N VAL A 100 5.63 18.52 1.87
CA VAL A 100 4.67 17.45 2.21
C VAL A 100 5.12 16.75 3.49
N ASP A 101 6.37 16.30 3.50
CA ASP A 101 6.97 15.62 4.63
C ASP A 101 8.50 15.60 4.53
N ALA A 102 9.18 15.21 5.60
CA ALA A 102 10.62 14.94 5.56
C ALA A 102 11.00 13.86 6.57
N GLY A 103 11.72 12.85 6.08
CA GLY A 103 12.27 11.76 6.88
C GLY A 103 13.79 11.82 6.95
N ASP A 104 14.42 10.76 7.47
CA ASP A 104 15.88 10.68 7.55
C ASP A 104 16.54 10.58 6.15
N GLU A 105 15.83 10.02 5.16
CA GLU A 105 16.34 9.83 3.80
C GLU A 105 16.20 11.07 2.90
N GLY A 106 15.18 11.90 3.11
CA GLY A 106 14.95 13.05 2.25
C GLY A 106 13.74 13.90 2.61
N VAL A 107 13.46 14.83 1.72
CA VAL A 107 12.33 15.76 1.76
C VAL A 107 11.35 15.37 0.66
N THR A 108 10.08 15.19 1.03
CA THR A 108 8.98 14.98 0.09
C THR A 108 8.34 16.33 -0.25
N LEU A 109 8.33 16.67 -1.54
CA LEU A 109 7.84 17.93 -2.08
C LEU A 109 6.72 17.70 -3.11
N LEU A 110 5.76 18.62 -3.16
CA LEU A 110 4.77 18.71 -4.22
C LEU A 110 5.11 19.89 -5.14
N MET A 111 5.61 19.58 -6.33
CA MET A 111 6.06 20.58 -7.30
C MET A 111 4.90 21.45 -7.80
N ARG A 112 5.08 22.77 -7.92
CA ARG A 112 4.03 23.67 -8.43
C ARG A 112 3.68 23.39 -9.89
N ASN A 113 4.69 23.15 -10.71
CA ASN A 113 4.53 22.83 -12.13
C ASN A 113 4.08 21.38 -12.39
N ASN A 114 4.11 20.51 -11.38
CA ASN A 114 3.67 19.13 -11.46
C ASN A 114 2.99 18.68 -10.16
N PRO A 115 1.79 19.21 -9.85
CA PRO A 115 1.09 18.95 -8.60
C PRO A 115 0.40 17.57 -8.58
N ASN A 116 0.82 16.68 -9.48
CA ASN A 116 0.18 15.40 -9.75
C ASN A 116 0.65 14.29 -8.81
N ARG A 117 1.88 14.38 -8.32
CA ARG A 117 2.44 13.42 -7.38
C ARG A 117 3.51 14.07 -6.50
N PRO A 118 3.64 13.67 -5.24
CA PRO A 118 4.80 14.02 -4.43
C PRO A 118 6.09 13.43 -5.01
N TYR A 119 7.18 14.14 -4.80
CA TYR A 119 8.53 13.77 -5.20
C TYR A 119 9.44 13.78 -3.99
N GLU A 120 10.21 12.72 -3.82
CA GLU A 120 11.20 12.62 -2.75
C GLU A 120 12.57 13.05 -3.29
N LEU A 121 13.21 13.97 -2.58
CA LEU A 121 14.56 14.44 -2.83
C LEU A 121 15.45 14.09 -1.64
N GLY A 122 16.56 13.39 -1.89
CA GLY A 122 17.59 13.20 -0.88
C GLY A 122 18.11 14.54 -0.37
N TRP A 123 18.43 14.62 0.92
CA TRP A 123 18.89 15.84 1.57
C TRP A 123 20.10 16.47 0.87
N GLU A 124 21.01 15.65 0.35
CA GLU A 124 22.22 16.03 -0.39
C GLU A 124 21.93 16.76 -1.72
N ARG A 125 20.69 16.66 -2.22
CA ARG A 125 20.26 17.33 -3.44
C ARG A 125 19.78 18.76 -3.20
N LEU A 126 19.67 19.17 -1.94
CA LEU A 126 19.28 20.51 -1.52
C LEU A 126 20.50 21.28 -1.00
N ASP A 127 20.53 22.59 -1.23
CA ASP A 127 21.53 23.45 -0.62
C ASP A 127 21.29 23.61 0.90
N PRO A 128 22.27 24.16 1.65
CA PRO A 128 22.16 24.27 3.11
C PRO A 128 20.92 25.04 3.60
N ASP A 129 20.53 26.10 2.90
CA ASP A 129 19.37 26.93 3.28
C ASP A 129 18.05 26.17 3.07
N SER A 130 17.94 25.43 1.96
CA SER A 130 16.78 24.56 1.69
C SER A 130 16.72 23.36 2.64
N GLN A 131 17.86 22.81 3.05
CA GLN A 131 17.91 21.79 4.10
C GLN A 131 17.43 22.36 5.45
N ALA A 132 17.85 23.59 5.80
CA ALA A 132 17.40 24.26 7.02
C ALA A 132 15.89 24.55 7.00
N LEU A 133 15.35 24.98 5.84
CA LEU A 133 13.92 25.19 5.64
C LEU A 133 13.13 23.89 5.81
N ALA A 134 13.53 22.80 5.13
CA ALA A 134 12.86 21.51 5.27
C ALA A 134 12.88 20.97 6.70
N GLU A 135 14.01 21.09 7.40
CA GLU A 135 14.12 20.70 8.80
C GLU A 135 13.25 21.60 9.70
N GLY A 136 13.17 22.90 9.42
CA GLY A 136 12.27 23.82 10.09
C GLY A 136 10.80 23.43 9.93
N LEU A 137 10.38 23.14 8.70
CA LEU A 137 9.01 22.71 8.38
C LEU A 137 8.69 21.35 9.01
N ARG A 138 9.64 20.42 9.02
CA ARG A 138 9.51 19.13 9.73
C ARG A 138 9.28 19.33 11.23
N ARG A 139 10.06 20.20 11.87
CA ARG A 139 9.91 20.53 13.30
C ARG A 139 8.58 21.23 13.58
N LEU A 140 8.18 22.17 12.73
CA LEU A 140 6.89 22.86 12.85
C LEU A 140 5.72 21.87 12.73
N LYS A 141 5.74 20.98 11.73
CA LYS A 141 4.72 19.93 11.57
C LYS A 141 4.63 19.05 12.82
N ALA A 142 5.77 18.62 13.37
CA ALA A 142 5.80 17.83 14.61
C ALA A 142 5.29 18.61 15.84
N GLN A 143 5.54 19.92 15.92
CA GLN A 143 5.03 20.78 17.01
C GLN A 143 3.51 20.96 16.95
N LEU A 144 2.92 20.98 15.75
CA LEU A 144 1.47 21.09 15.57
C LEU A 144 0.74 19.76 15.77
N MET A 145 1.46 18.64 15.88
CA MET A 145 0.85 17.36 16.22
C MET A 145 0.34 17.39 17.68
N PRO A 146 -0.81 16.75 17.97
CA PRO A 146 -1.31 16.65 19.34
C PRO A 146 -0.23 16.05 20.26
N LEU A 147 0.15 16.78 21.30
CA LEU A 147 1.21 16.38 22.25
C LEU A 147 0.85 15.13 23.07
N ASP A 148 -0.45 14.86 23.26
CA ASP A 148 -0.95 13.69 24.01
C ASP A 148 -2.23 13.13 23.35
N PRO A 149 -2.09 12.37 22.25
CA PRO A 149 -3.24 11.74 21.63
C PRO A 149 -3.80 10.66 22.56
N LYS A 150 -5.12 10.67 22.81
CA LYS A 150 -5.75 9.61 23.60
C LYS A 150 -5.70 8.28 22.86
N ILE A 151 -4.82 7.39 23.30
CA ILE A 151 -4.59 6.06 22.73
C ILE A 151 -5.29 5.00 23.58
N ALA A 152 -5.99 4.07 22.92
CA ALA A 152 -6.38 2.82 23.53
C ALA A 152 -5.29 1.80 23.27
N GLU A 153 -4.89 1.09 24.32
CA GLU A 153 -3.94 -0.02 24.21
C GLU A 153 -4.54 -1.20 23.44
N SER A 154 -3.64 -2.02 22.89
CA SER A 154 -4.05 -3.24 22.19
C SER A 154 -4.80 -4.19 23.11
N LYS A 155 -5.91 -4.76 22.64
CA LYS A 155 -6.71 -5.73 23.39
C LYS A 155 -7.45 -6.69 22.47
N GLY A 156 -7.20 -7.99 22.62
CA GLY A 156 -7.78 -9.03 21.78
C GLY A 156 -7.44 -8.80 20.29
N GLY A 157 -8.45 -8.93 19.42
CA GLY A 157 -8.33 -8.65 17.98
C GLY A 157 -8.33 -7.16 17.60
N SER A 158 -7.86 -6.27 18.48
CA SER A 158 -7.72 -4.84 18.20
C SER A 158 -6.32 -4.35 18.52
N LEU A 159 -5.66 -3.73 17.55
CA LEU A 159 -4.43 -2.96 17.72
C LEU A 159 -4.65 -1.75 18.63
N SER A 160 -3.54 -1.20 19.13
CA SER A 160 -3.54 0.13 19.72
C SER A 160 -4.02 1.16 18.70
N HIS A 161 -4.78 2.17 19.12
CA HIS A 161 -5.38 3.12 18.18
C HIS A 161 -5.76 4.44 18.84
N TYR A 162 -5.87 5.49 18.02
CA TYR A 162 -6.45 6.75 18.45
C TYR A 162 -7.93 6.54 18.83
N THR A 163 -8.33 7.05 19.99
CA THR A 163 -9.72 6.93 20.49
C THR A 163 -10.60 8.13 20.11
N GLN A 164 -9.97 9.22 19.68
CA GLN A 164 -10.59 10.51 19.38
C GLN A 164 -9.98 11.16 18.14
N GLY A 165 -10.59 12.26 17.69
CA GLY A 165 -10.14 13.04 16.55
C GLY A 165 -10.40 12.38 15.20
N LYS A 166 -9.86 12.99 14.15
CA LYS A 166 -9.97 12.58 12.74
C LYS A 166 -9.55 11.13 12.50
N TRP A 167 -8.65 10.63 13.33
CA TRP A 167 -8.02 9.32 13.20
C TRP A 167 -8.51 8.28 14.20
N LYS A 168 -9.65 8.54 14.85
CA LYS A 168 -10.32 7.58 15.71
C LYS A 168 -10.44 6.20 15.03
N ASN A 169 -10.06 5.15 15.75
CA ASN A 169 -10.04 3.74 15.32
C ASN A 169 -8.90 3.33 14.38
N TYR A 170 -7.87 4.17 14.19
CA TYR A 170 -6.72 3.85 13.35
C TYR A 170 -5.43 3.76 14.18
N ASN A 171 -4.52 2.87 13.74
CA ASN A 171 -3.21 2.65 14.34
C ASN A 171 -2.11 3.44 13.61
N THR A 172 -1.90 3.13 12.33
CA THR A 172 -0.90 3.80 11.48
C THR A 172 -1.61 4.71 10.49
N VAL A 173 -1.08 5.91 10.30
CA VAL A 173 -1.65 6.95 9.45
C VAL A 173 -0.55 7.57 8.61
N LEU A 174 -0.90 7.94 7.37
CA LEU A 174 -0.10 8.83 6.53
C LEU A 174 -1.01 9.90 5.90
N GLU A 175 -0.62 11.16 6.08
CA GLU A 175 -1.26 12.31 5.41
C GLU A 175 -0.38 12.79 4.26
N SER A 176 -0.76 12.40 3.04
CA SER A 176 -0.04 12.79 1.82
C SER A 176 -0.71 13.97 1.13
N ALA A 177 -0.12 14.46 0.05
CA ALA A 177 -0.65 15.60 -0.70
C ALA A 177 -1.92 15.28 -1.49
N VAL A 178 -1.98 14.06 -2.04
CA VAL A 178 -3.02 13.63 -2.98
C VAL A 178 -3.99 12.61 -2.37
N TYR A 179 -3.64 12.02 -1.24
CA TYR A 179 -4.49 11.11 -0.49
C TYR A 179 -4.07 11.06 0.99
N ASP A 180 -4.96 10.53 1.80
CA ASP A 180 -4.67 10.08 3.16
C ASP A 180 -4.89 8.57 3.22
N VAL A 181 -4.09 7.87 4.00
CA VAL A 181 -4.21 6.41 4.18
C VAL A 181 -4.04 6.05 5.65
N ALA A 182 -4.79 5.07 6.13
CA ALA A 182 -4.68 4.61 7.51
C ALA A 182 -5.00 3.12 7.70
N LEU A 183 -4.22 2.46 8.54
CA LEU A 183 -4.44 1.11 9.04
C LEU A 183 -5.48 1.13 10.15
N HIS A 184 -6.60 0.46 9.93
CA HIS A 184 -7.67 0.34 10.91
C HIS A 184 -7.25 -0.57 12.07
N ARG A 185 -7.78 -0.32 13.28
CA ARG A 185 -7.45 -1.06 14.50
C ARG A 185 -7.66 -2.57 14.42
N ASN A 186 -8.46 -3.06 13.48
CA ASN A 186 -8.66 -4.50 13.30
C ASN A 186 -7.44 -5.21 12.66
N GLY A 187 -6.44 -4.47 12.19
CA GLY A 187 -5.18 -5.00 11.68
C GLY A 187 -5.23 -5.63 10.29
N TYR A 188 -6.40 -5.74 9.66
CA TYR A 188 -6.54 -6.37 8.34
C TYR A 188 -7.20 -5.45 7.28
N VAL A 189 -7.57 -4.22 7.64
CA VAL A 189 -8.15 -3.23 6.70
C VAL A 189 -7.31 -1.96 6.70
N VAL A 190 -6.97 -1.50 5.50
CA VAL A 190 -6.35 -0.21 5.24
C VAL A 190 -7.33 0.64 4.44
N HIS A 191 -7.65 1.83 4.95
CA HIS A 191 -8.53 2.79 4.28
C HIS A 191 -7.72 3.85 3.56
N LEU A 192 -8.20 4.25 2.38
CA LEU A 192 -7.59 5.24 1.50
C LEU A 192 -8.64 6.30 1.14
N TRP A 193 -8.38 7.55 1.51
CA TRP A 193 -9.17 8.72 1.15
C TRP A 193 -8.42 9.55 0.13
N LEU A 194 -9.04 9.81 -1.02
CA LEU A 194 -8.50 10.74 -1.99
C LEU A 194 -8.73 12.17 -1.53
N LYS A 195 -7.76 13.04 -1.75
CA LYS A 195 -7.87 14.48 -1.48
C LYS A 195 -8.29 15.21 -2.75
N ASN A 196 -9.21 16.16 -2.71
CA ASN A 196 -9.51 17.02 -3.85
C ASN A 196 -8.32 17.92 -4.19
N GLN A 197 -8.27 18.45 -5.42
CA GLN A 197 -7.27 19.47 -5.74
C GLN A 197 -7.64 20.77 -5.02
N ALA A 198 -6.64 21.51 -4.51
CA ALA A 198 -6.84 22.87 -4.01
C ALA A 198 -7.42 23.74 -5.13
N LYS A 199 -8.33 24.68 -4.80
CA LYS A 199 -8.90 25.55 -5.84
C LYS A 199 -7.84 26.49 -6.37
N GLN A 200 -8.08 27.03 -7.57
CA GLN A 200 -7.18 28.00 -8.17
C GLN A 200 -7.06 29.23 -7.27
N GLY A 201 -5.84 29.57 -6.85
CA GLY A 201 -5.55 30.68 -5.93
C GLY A 201 -5.54 30.28 -4.45
N GLU A 202 -5.92 29.05 -4.10
CA GLU A 202 -5.71 28.50 -2.75
C GLU A 202 -4.30 27.89 -2.66
N GLU A 203 -3.57 28.23 -1.60
CA GLU A 203 -2.30 27.57 -1.23
C GLU A 203 -2.64 26.32 -0.40
N GLY A 204 -2.02 25.16 -0.69
CA GLY A 204 -2.10 23.99 0.19
C GLY A 204 -2.31 22.61 -0.46
N LEU A 205 -2.21 21.58 0.38
CA LEU A 205 -2.72 20.24 0.08
C LEU A 205 -4.25 20.32 0.08
N GLY A 206 -4.93 19.65 -0.86
CA GLY A 206 -6.39 19.73 -0.86
C GLY A 206 -7.05 18.83 0.18
N ASP A 207 -8.32 19.09 0.44
CA ASP A 207 -9.11 18.41 1.49
C ASP A 207 -9.50 16.98 1.10
N ARG A 208 -9.75 16.13 2.10
CA ARG A 208 -10.38 14.82 1.85
C ARG A 208 -11.68 15.01 1.09
N ALA A 209 -11.83 14.26 0.01
CA ALA A 209 -13.11 14.15 -0.66
C ALA A 209 -14.15 13.53 0.30
N GLN A 210 -15.36 14.08 0.31
CA GLN A 210 -16.49 13.62 1.12
C GLN A 210 -17.10 12.33 0.55
N ARG A 211 -16.30 11.28 0.47
CA ARG A 211 -16.68 9.95 -0.02
C ARG A 211 -16.25 8.87 0.96
N VAL A 212 -16.94 7.75 0.91
CA VAL A 212 -16.51 6.52 1.60
C VAL A 212 -15.09 6.17 1.11
N PRO A 213 -14.18 5.77 2.01
CA PRO A 213 -12.83 5.41 1.62
C PRO A 213 -12.80 4.17 0.73
N LEU A 214 -11.82 4.13 -0.15
CA LEU A 214 -11.36 2.88 -0.77
C LEU A 214 -10.76 2.00 0.33
N SER A 215 -10.80 0.69 0.17
CA SER A 215 -10.23 -0.22 1.17
C SER A 215 -9.33 -1.29 0.55
N ILE A 216 -8.24 -1.57 1.25
CA ILE A 216 -7.36 -2.71 0.98
C ILE A 216 -7.52 -3.66 2.16
N ASN A 217 -7.80 -4.92 1.86
CA ASN A 217 -8.23 -5.91 2.85
C ASN A 217 -7.35 -7.13 2.74
N PHE A 218 -6.71 -7.48 3.84
CA PHE A 218 -6.13 -8.80 4.06
C PHE A 218 -7.29 -9.75 4.32
N ARG A 219 -7.50 -10.73 3.43
CA ARG A 219 -8.69 -11.59 3.46
C ARG A 219 -8.34 -13.04 3.77
N PRO A 220 -8.16 -13.39 5.05
CA PRO A 220 -8.13 -14.78 5.49
C PRO A 220 -9.57 -15.31 5.54
N VAL A 221 -9.93 -16.19 4.60
CA VAL A 221 -11.30 -16.75 4.50
C VAL A 221 -11.27 -18.27 4.40
N TYR A 222 -12.27 -18.90 5.01
CA TYR A 222 -12.52 -20.34 4.87
C TYR A 222 -13.95 -20.55 4.38
N TYR A 223 -14.22 -21.75 3.86
CA TYR A 223 -15.54 -22.14 3.34
C TYR A 223 -16.13 -23.24 4.22
N LEU A 224 -17.42 -23.10 4.54
CA LEU A 224 -18.15 -24.11 5.31
C LEU A 224 -18.54 -25.32 4.45
N ASN A 225 -18.78 -25.07 3.16
CA ASN A 225 -19.16 -26.05 2.15
C ASN A 225 -18.32 -25.83 0.88
N PRO A 226 -17.04 -26.23 0.89
CA PRO A 226 -16.14 -26.05 -0.24
C PRO A 226 -16.63 -26.80 -1.48
N GLY A 227 -16.39 -26.24 -2.67
CA GLY A 227 -16.77 -26.86 -3.95
C GLY A 227 -18.25 -26.72 -4.35
N GLU A 228 -19.18 -26.58 -3.40
CA GLU A 228 -20.62 -26.46 -3.68
C GLU A 228 -21.00 -25.19 -4.47
N ARG A 229 -22.23 -25.10 -4.99
CA ARG A 229 -22.70 -23.92 -5.75
C ARG A 229 -23.04 -22.74 -4.83
N ASN A 230 -23.61 -23.01 -3.67
CA ASN A 230 -24.05 -22.07 -2.64
C ASN A 230 -22.97 -21.92 -1.55
N ARG A 231 -21.72 -21.68 -1.95
CA ARG A 231 -20.57 -21.59 -1.03
C ARG A 231 -20.79 -20.49 0.00
N GLN A 232 -20.76 -20.88 1.27
CA GLN A 232 -20.74 -19.99 2.42
C GLN A 232 -19.31 -19.83 2.87
N TRP A 233 -18.84 -18.59 2.89
CA TRP A 233 -17.51 -18.24 3.34
C TRP A 233 -17.59 -17.44 4.63
N LYS A 234 -16.55 -17.57 5.46
CA LYS A 234 -16.37 -16.80 6.69
C LYS A 234 -14.96 -16.22 6.73
N HIS A 235 -14.83 -15.08 7.41
CA HIS A 235 -13.52 -14.52 7.73
C HIS A 235 -12.97 -15.18 8.99
N ARG A 236 -11.66 -15.51 8.98
CA ARG A 236 -10.95 -15.86 10.22
C ARG A 236 -10.89 -14.64 11.13
N ARG A 237 -11.27 -14.82 12.39
CA ARG A 237 -11.29 -13.73 13.37
C ARG A 237 -9.93 -13.62 14.03
N VAL A 238 -9.32 -12.43 14.01
CA VAL A 238 -8.12 -12.15 14.80
C VAL A 238 -8.48 -12.19 16.28
N VAL A 239 -7.78 -13.02 17.06
CA VAL A 239 -8.00 -13.14 18.51
C VAL A 239 -6.99 -12.36 19.34
N SER A 240 -5.76 -12.22 18.83
CA SER A 240 -4.67 -11.49 19.48
C SER A 240 -3.66 -10.98 18.46
N PHE A 241 -2.88 -9.99 18.88
CA PHE A 241 -1.70 -9.51 18.18
C PHE A 241 -0.46 -9.81 19.01
N GLU A 242 0.61 -10.21 18.34
CA GLU A 242 1.96 -10.36 18.90
C GLU A 242 2.70 -9.04 18.69
N GLU A 243 3.23 -8.46 19.77
CA GLU A 243 3.99 -7.19 19.77
C GLU A 243 3.35 -6.11 18.86
N PRO A 244 2.06 -5.77 19.09
CA PRO A 244 1.32 -4.87 18.22
C PRO A 244 2.04 -3.53 18.13
N PRO A 245 2.20 -2.96 16.91
CA PRO A 245 2.97 -1.74 16.78
C PRO A 245 2.28 -0.55 17.46
N PRO A 246 3.06 0.43 17.97
CA PRO A 246 2.49 1.66 18.52
C PRO A 246 1.76 2.46 17.44
N VAL A 247 0.82 3.31 17.86
CA VAL A 247 0.21 4.26 16.92
C VAL A 247 1.28 5.15 16.29
N SER A 248 1.08 5.54 15.02
CA SER A 248 2.08 6.35 14.31
C SER A 248 1.47 7.14 13.17
N MET A 249 2.00 8.33 12.94
CA MET A 249 1.71 9.21 11.80
C MET A 249 2.87 9.27 10.78
N ASP A 250 4.01 8.66 11.10
CA ASP A 250 5.28 8.84 10.39
C ASP A 250 5.90 7.51 9.93
N ARG A 251 5.23 6.38 10.19
CA ARG A 251 5.73 5.05 9.90
C ARG A 251 5.34 4.60 8.50
N GLU A 252 6.36 4.40 7.66
CA GLU A 252 6.12 3.93 6.29
C GLU A 252 5.89 2.43 6.18
N GLU A 253 6.60 1.61 6.95
CA GLU A 253 6.49 0.15 6.91
C GLU A 253 5.96 -0.38 8.26
N THR A 254 4.92 -1.20 8.18
CA THR A 254 4.22 -1.78 9.32
C THR A 254 4.08 -3.27 9.11
N THR A 255 4.72 -4.05 9.99
CA THR A 255 4.49 -5.49 10.14
C THR A 255 3.50 -5.71 11.28
N ILE A 256 2.53 -6.61 11.08
CA ILE A 256 1.53 -7.00 12.06
C ILE A 256 1.56 -8.52 12.17
N LYS A 257 1.74 -9.02 13.39
CA LYS A 257 1.71 -10.45 13.70
C LYS A 257 0.59 -10.75 14.67
N GLY A 258 0.03 -11.94 14.60
CA GLY A 258 -1.03 -12.33 15.51
C GLY A 258 -1.56 -13.73 15.25
N MET A 259 -2.67 -14.02 15.90
CA MET A 259 -3.31 -15.33 15.87
C MET A 259 -4.78 -15.22 15.50
N PHE A 260 -5.29 -16.21 14.77
CA PHE A 260 -6.69 -16.39 14.44
C PHE A 260 -7.43 -17.29 15.43
N ASP A 261 -8.75 -17.35 15.29
CA ASP A 261 -9.64 -18.19 16.10
C ASP A 261 -9.47 -19.70 15.91
N ASN A 262 -8.71 -20.14 14.91
CA ASN A 262 -8.28 -21.53 14.73
C ASN A 262 -6.83 -21.79 15.13
N ASN A 263 -6.21 -20.89 15.91
CA ASN A 263 -4.81 -20.95 16.34
C ASN A 263 -3.76 -20.83 15.21
N ALA A 264 -4.18 -20.63 13.96
CA ALA A 264 -3.26 -20.24 12.89
C ALA A 264 -2.66 -18.85 13.19
N THR A 265 -1.39 -18.65 12.85
CA THR A 265 -0.71 -17.36 13.01
C THR A 265 -0.64 -16.64 11.66
N PHE A 266 -0.44 -15.33 11.68
CA PHE A 266 -0.29 -14.55 10.46
C PHE A 266 0.79 -13.49 10.59
N GLU A 267 1.36 -13.11 9.46
CA GLU A 267 2.21 -11.93 9.32
C GLU A 267 1.71 -11.10 8.13
N TYR A 268 1.29 -9.87 8.40
CA TYR A 268 0.88 -8.89 7.40
C TYR A 268 1.86 -7.75 7.34
N ASN A 269 2.26 -7.39 6.14
CA ASN A 269 3.20 -6.32 5.88
C ASN A 269 2.55 -5.25 5.00
N ILE A 270 2.63 -4.01 5.48
CA ILE A 270 1.96 -2.86 4.92
C ILE A 270 2.99 -1.77 4.73
N GLN A 271 3.17 -1.31 3.50
CA GLN A 271 3.96 -0.14 3.20
C GLN A 271 3.03 0.99 2.75
N ILE A 272 3.01 2.10 3.48
CA ILE A 272 2.31 3.33 3.14
C ILE A 272 3.34 4.46 3.03
N ASN A 273 3.49 5.08 1.87
CA ASN A 273 4.39 6.23 1.70
C ASN A 273 3.77 7.22 0.72
N HIS A 274 4.38 8.39 0.53
CA HIS A 274 3.80 9.43 -0.33
C HIS A 274 3.73 9.06 -1.83
N ARG A 275 4.46 8.03 -2.27
CA ARG A 275 4.57 7.60 -3.68
C ARG A 275 3.60 6.48 -4.05
N GLY A 276 3.14 5.70 -3.07
CA GLY A 276 2.22 4.59 -3.27
C GLY A 276 2.18 3.66 -2.07
N LEU A 277 1.37 2.61 -2.19
CA LEU A 277 1.12 1.64 -1.14
C LEU A 277 1.49 0.24 -1.62
N SER A 278 2.00 -0.60 -0.73
CA SER A 278 2.32 -1.99 -1.03
C SER A 278 1.88 -2.94 0.08
N PHE A 279 1.37 -4.12 -0.29
CA PHE A 279 0.78 -5.06 0.65
C PHE A 279 1.15 -6.51 0.33
N TRP A 280 1.61 -7.25 1.34
CA TRP A 280 1.93 -8.68 1.26
C TRP A 280 1.77 -9.33 2.64
N GLY A 281 1.71 -10.65 2.69
CA GLY A 281 1.58 -11.36 3.96
C GLY A 281 1.38 -12.85 3.79
N GLU A 282 1.33 -13.55 4.91
CA GLU A 282 1.21 -14.99 4.97
C GLU A 282 0.48 -15.44 6.22
N ILE A 283 0.02 -16.69 6.19
CA ILE A 283 -0.67 -17.37 7.30
C ILE A 283 0.00 -18.73 7.48
N ASP A 284 0.45 -19.00 8.69
CA ASP A 284 0.91 -20.32 9.09
C ASP A 284 -0.23 -21.07 9.76
N GLU A 285 -0.62 -22.20 9.16
CA GLU A 285 -1.80 -22.99 9.51
C GLU A 285 -1.46 -24.48 9.45
N ASP A 286 -1.95 -25.26 10.41
CA ASP A 286 -1.87 -26.72 10.34
C ASP A 286 -2.66 -27.20 9.11
N ARG A 287 -2.02 -28.04 8.29
CA ARG A 287 -2.64 -28.63 7.10
C ARG A 287 -3.83 -29.54 7.42
N LYS A 288 -4.00 -29.95 8.67
CA LYS A 288 -5.13 -30.75 9.15
C LYS A 288 -6.32 -29.91 9.63
N GLU A 289 -6.29 -28.59 9.46
CA GLU A 289 -7.43 -27.71 9.74
C GLU A 289 -8.69 -28.20 8.99
N GLU A 290 -9.78 -28.41 9.73
CA GLU A 290 -11.05 -28.90 9.19
C GLU A 290 -11.61 -27.95 8.10
N HIS A 291 -11.42 -26.65 8.29
CA HIS A 291 -11.83 -25.63 7.35
C HIS A 291 -10.62 -24.84 6.82
N PRO A 292 -9.82 -25.36 5.87
CA PRO A 292 -8.57 -24.73 5.47
C PRO A 292 -8.72 -23.26 5.07
N THR A 293 -7.83 -22.41 5.58
CA THR A 293 -7.85 -20.98 5.27
C THR A 293 -7.27 -20.72 3.89
N THR A 294 -7.88 -19.80 3.15
CA THR A 294 -7.38 -19.23 1.91
C THR A 294 -7.12 -17.74 2.09
N PHE A 295 -5.98 -17.26 1.60
CA PHE A 295 -5.55 -15.89 1.79
C PHE A 295 -5.51 -15.11 0.46
N SER A 296 -6.02 -13.88 0.48
CA SER A 296 -5.90 -12.95 -0.64
C SER A 296 -5.81 -11.53 -0.13
N ILE A 297 -5.23 -10.64 -0.94
CA ILE A 297 -5.30 -9.19 -0.70
C ILE A 297 -6.30 -8.60 -1.69
N ALA A 298 -7.30 -7.90 -1.18
CA ALA A 298 -8.40 -7.35 -1.97
C ALA A 298 -8.43 -5.83 -1.90
N PHE A 299 -8.53 -5.19 -3.06
CA PHE A 299 -8.89 -3.78 -3.18
C PHE A 299 -10.39 -3.66 -3.46
N HIS A 300 -11.09 -2.90 -2.64
CA HIS A 300 -12.51 -2.61 -2.81
C HIS A 300 -12.71 -1.11 -3.06
N SER A 301 -13.55 -0.84 -4.05
CA SER A 301 -14.21 0.45 -4.14
C SER A 301 -15.55 0.40 -3.41
N PRO A 302 -15.88 1.43 -2.62
CA PRO A 302 -17.19 1.54 -2.01
C PRO A 302 -18.21 2.04 -3.04
N ASN A 303 -19.45 2.20 -2.58
CA ASN A 303 -20.39 3.05 -3.27
C ASN A 303 -19.91 4.50 -3.16
N PHE A 304 -19.58 5.09 -4.31
CA PHE A 304 -19.07 6.47 -4.36
C PHE A 304 -20.15 7.53 -4.26
N ILE A 305 -21.41 7.16 -4.42
CA ILE A 305 -22.56 8.07 -4.36
C ILE A 305 -23.38 7.72 -3.11
N PRO A 306 -23.38 8.61 -2.10
CA PRO A 306 -24.24 8.46 -0.93
C PRO A 306 -25.72 8.34 -1.35
N ASP A 307 -26.48 7.49 -0.66
CA ASP A 307 -27.93 7.31 -0.85
C ASP A 307 -28.42 7.03 -2.28
N VAL A 308 -27.53 6.48 -3.13
CA VAL A 308 -27.81 6.27 -4.56
C VAL A 308 -29.03 5.41 -4.84
N THR A 309 -29.45 4.57 -3.89
CA THR A 309 -30.65 3.72 -4.00
C THR A 309 -31.95 4.54 -4.05
N ASN A 310 -31.92 5.79 -3.57
CA ASN A 310 -33.06 6.69 -3.52
C ASN A 310 -33.00 7.78 -4.61
N MET A 311 -31.96 7.78 -5.46
CA MET A 311 -31.76 8.78 -6.50
C MET A 311 -32.31 8.30 -7.85
N GLN A 312 -32.80 9.24 -8.67
CA GLN A 312 -33.11 8.95 -10.08
C GLN A 312 -31.83 8.89 -10.92
N LEU A 313 -31.86 8.15 -12.03
CA LEU A 313 -30.68 7.96 -12.87
C LEU A 313 -30.12 9.29 -13.41
N GLU A 314 -31.00 10.23 -13.75
CA GLU A 314 -30.67 11.58 -14.24
C GLU A 314 -29.87 12.39 -13.22
N ASP A 315 -30.10 12.17 -11.91
CA ASP A 315 -29.34 12.81 -10.83
C ASP A 315 -28.00 12.11 -10.57
N ILE A 316 -27.90 10.83 -10.90
CA ILE A 316 -26.70 10.00 -10.71
C ILE A 316 -25.66 10.26 -11.80
N GLU A 317 -26.10 10.39 -13.05
CA GLU A 317 -25.23 10.54 -14.22
C GLU A 317 -24.19 11.66 -14.08
N PRO A 318 -24.54 12.89 -13.64
CA PRO A 318 -23.57 13.98 -13.47
C PRO A 318 -22.50 13.71 -12.39
N LEU A 319 -22.84 12.90 -11.37
CA LEU A 319 -21.96 12.52 -10.26
C LEU A 319 -20.95 11.45 -10.67
N VAL A 320 -21.38 10.49 -11.50
CA VAL A 320 -20.50 9.44 -12.06
C VAL A 320 -19.66 9.99 -13.21
N GLY A 321 -20.24 10.83 -14.06
CA GLY A 321 -19.59 11.48 -15.19
C GLY A 321 -18.82 10.53 -16.10
N ASP A 322 -17.56 10.86 -16.37
CA ASP A 322 -16.65 10.11 -17.26
C ASP A 322 -15.97 8.89 -16.59
N GLY A 323 -16.46 8.52 -15.41
CA GLY A 323 -15.92 7.46 -14.59
C GLY A 323 -15.71 6.15 -15.31
N SER A 324 -14.50 5.61 -15.16
CA SER A 324 -14.11 4.39 -15.84
C SER A 324 -13.13 3.56 -15.04
N LEU A 325 -13.29 2.24 -15.14
CA LEU A 325 -12.28 1.26 -14.79
C LEU A 325 -11.60 0.82 -16.09
N TYR A 326 -10.29 0.97 -16.17
CA TYR A 326 -9.50 0.30 -17.20
C TYR A 326 -8.94 -0.99 -16.63
N ILE A 327 -9.03 -2.06 -17.41
CA ILE A 327 -8.43 -3.34 -17.09
C ILE A 327 -7.42 -3.71 -18.17
N ASP A 328 -6.31 -4.33 -17.76
CA ASP A 328 -5.31 -4.90 -18.66
C ASP A 328 -5.35 -6.42 -18.53
N PRO A 329 -6.16 -7.16 -19.32
CA PRO A 329 -6.20 -8.61 -19.25
C PRO A 329 -4.85 -9.28 -19.55
N LEU A 330 -4.67 -10.52 -19.09
CA LEU A 330 -3.49 -11.32 -19.44
C LEU A 330 -3.44 -11.59 -20.95
N GLU A 331 -4.58 -12.05 -21.49
CA GLU A 331 -4.72 -12.61 -22.84
C GLU A 331 -5.40 -11.65 -23.85
N SER A 332 -5.96 -10.54 -23.37
CA SER A 332 -6.66 -9.56 -24.21
C SER A 332 -6.04 -8.17 -24.15
N LYS A 333 -6.41 -7.32 -25.12
CA LYS A 333 -6.06 -5.91 -25.11
C LYS A 333 -6.74 -5.17 -23.94
N ARG A 334 -6.12 -4.07 -23.52
CA ARG A 334 -6.67 -3.16 -22.51
C ARG A 334 -8.12 -2.79 -22.87
N ALA A 335 -9.01 -2.86 -21.88
CA ALA A 335 -10.42 -2.50 -22.04
C ALA A 335 -10.82 -1.39 -21.07
N LYS A 336 -11.80 -0.60 -21.50
CA LYS A 336 -12.46 0.44 -20.72
C LYS A 336 -13.84 -0.06 -20.30
N ILE A 337 -14.13 0.01 -19.01
CA ILE A 337 -15.42 -0.30 -18.40
C ILE A 337 -15.98 1.00 -17.84
N PRO A 338 -16.98 1.61 -18.52
CA PRO A 338 -17.64 2.80 -18.01
C PRO A 338 -18.42 2.49 -16.73
N MET A 339 -18.39 3.40 -15.78
CA MET A 339 -19.05 3.22 -14.47
C MET A 339 -20.58 3.23 -14.57
N MET A 340 -21.14 3.79 -15.64
CA MET A 340 -22.59 3.84 -15.90
C MET A 340 -23.11 2.64 -16.70
N THR A 341 -22.26 1.72 -17.15
CA THR A 341 -22.73 0.49 -17.79
C THR A 341 -23.13 -0.53 -16.74
N LYS A 342 -24.30 -1.16 -16.88
CA LYS A 342 -24.77 -2.16 -15.92
C LYS A 342 -23.82 -3.35 -15.87
N TRP A 343 -23.66 -3.92 -14.68
CA TRP A 343 -22.85 -5.11 -14.49
C TRP A 343 -23.28 -6.28 -15.36
N ASP A 344 -24.58 -6.48 -15.60
CA ASP A 344 -25.05 -7.58 -16.44
C ASP A 344 -24.55 -7.47 -17.89
N ASP A 345 -24.51 -6.25 -18.44
CA ASP A 345 -24.02 -6.01 -19.80
C ASP A 345 -22.49 -6.11 -19.87
N ILE A 346 -21.80 -5.58 -18.85
CA ILE A 346 -20.35 -5.71 -18.69
C ILE A 346 -19.98 -7.19 -18.62
N MET A 347 -20.63 -7.95 -17.74
CA MET A 347 -20.31 -9.36 -17.51
C MET A 347 -20.65 -10.24 -18.70
N LYS A 348 -21.65 -9.89 -19.52
CA LYS A 348 -21.92 -10.54 -20.82
C LYS A 348 -20.85 -10.23 -21.87
N LYS A 349 -20.31 -9.01 -21.89
CA LYS A 349 -19.30 -8.59 -22.86
C LYS A 349 -17.91 -9.13 -22.53
N PHE A 350 -17.55 -9.18 -21.25
CA PHE A 350 -16.22 -9.54 -20.76
C PHE A 350 -16.24 -10.92 -20.07
N THR A 351 -16.75 -11.93 -20.76
CA THR A 351 -16.84 -13.32 -20.27
C THR A 351 -15.60 -14.15 -20.57
N GLY A 352 -15.23 -15.05 -19.66
CA GLY A 352 -14.23 -16.08 -19.91
C GLY A 352 -12.80 -15.72 -19.51
N ALA A 353 -11.88 -16.63 -19.82
CA ALA A 353 -10.46 -16.54 -19.43
C ALA A 353 -9.71 -15.38 -20.09
N ASP A 354 -10.19 -14.93 -21.26
CA ASP A 354 -9.57 -13.84 -22.02
C ASP A 354 -9.58 -12.49 -21.26
N TRP A 355 -10.55 -12.31 -20.36
CA TRP A 355 -10.79 -11.05 -19.63
C TRP A 355 -10.44 -11.13 -18.14
N ASN A 356 -10.19 -12.33 -17.62
CA ASN A 356 -9.77 -12.59 -16.26
C ASN A 356 -8.89 -13.86 -16.26
N PRO A 357 -7.63 -13.80 -15.79
CA PRO A 357 -7.06 -12.76 -14.93
C PRO A 357 -6.57 -11.50 -15.66
N ILE A 358 -6.25 -10.46 -14.89
CA ILE A 358 -5.72 -9.17 -15.35
C ILE A 358 -4.32 -8.90 -14.79
N LYS A 359 -3.50 -8.15 -15.53
CA LYS A 359 -2.19 -7.62 -15.12
C LYS A 359 -2.31 -6.41 -14.21
N SER A 360 -3.33 -5.58 -14.45
CA SER A 360 -3.46 -4.27 -13.82
C SER A 360 -4.89 -3.74 -13.96
N ALA A 361 -5.28 -2.86 -13.05
CA ALA A 361 -6.53 -2.12 -13.07
C ALA A 361 -6.26 -0.65 -12.76
N GLU A 362 -6.95 0.27 -13.45
CA GLU A 362 -6.78 1.71 -13.28
C GLU A 362 -8.14 2.42 -13.23
N PHE A 363 -8.41 3.12 -12.12
CA PHE A 363 -9.60 3.96 -11.96
C PHE A 363 -9.29 5.38 -12.42
N MET A 364 -10.19 5.97 -13.22
CA MET A 364 -10.06 7.33 -13.75
C MET A 364 -11.41 8.01 -13.92
N GLY A 365 -11.38 9.35 -14.01
CA GLY A 365 -12.58 10.18 -14.21
C GLY A 365 -13.34 10.42 -12.92
N LYS A 366 -14.51 11.05 -13.00
CA LYS A 366 -15.45 11.10 -11.86
C LYS A 366 -15.84 9.66 -11.44
N PRO A 367 -16.19 9.37 -10.18
CA PRO A 367 -16.09 10.22 -9.00
C PRO A 367 -14.64 10.39 -8.50
N PHE A 368 -13.64 9.71 -9.08
CA PHE A 368 -12.22 9.79 -8.70
C PHE A 368 -11.61 11.19 -8.90
N GLY A 369 -12.24 12.02 -9.73
CA GLY A 369 -11.85 13.41 -9.99
C GLY A 369 -10.58 13.43 -10.83
N SER A 370 -9.61 14.26 -10.45
CA SER A 370 -8.33 14.30 -11.17
C SER A 370 -7.44 13.10 -10.87
N HIS A 371 -7.83 12.17 -9.99
CA HIS A 371 -7.01 11.02 -9.61
C HIS A 371 -7.00 9.92 -10.67
N LYS A 372 -5.82 9.34 -10.88
CA LYS A 372 -5.64 8.00 -11.46
C LYS A 372 -5.18 7.07 -10.34
N ILE A 373 -5.91 5.98 -10.12
CA ILE A 373 -5.59 4.97 -9.10
C ILE A 373 -5.25 3.68 -9.81
N LYS A 374 -3.98 3.31 -9.82
CA LYS A 374 -3.49 2.11 -10.49
C LYS A 374 -3.16 1.01 -9.48
N ILE A 375 -3.81 -0.13 -9.62
CA ILE A 375 -3.62 -1.32 -8.80
C ILE A 375 -2.87 -2.34 -9.65
N THR A 376 -1.73 -2.81 -9.18
CA THR A 376 -0.85 -3.68 -9.96
C THR A 376 -0.07 -4.62 -9.05
N PRO A 377 -0.19 -5.95 -9.23
CA PRO A 377 0.72 -6.91 -8.64
C PRO A 377 2.16 -6.66 -9.07
N ALA A 378 3.13 -6.86 -8.17
CA ALA A 378 4.55 -6.80 -8.52
C ALA A 378 4.97 -7.89 -9.52
N SER A 379 4.25 -9.00 -9.55
CA SER A 379 4.41 -10.11 -10.50
C SER A 379 3.07 -10.81 -10.72
N THR A 380 2.82 -11.25 -11.95
CA THR A 380 1.67 -12.11 -12.31
C THR A 380 2.04 -13.59 -12.39
N SER A 381 3.32 -13.95 -12.28
CA SER A 381 3.77 -15.35 -12.35
C SER A 381 3.33 -16.12 -11.11
N GLY A 382 2.58 -17.21 -11.30
CA GLY A 382 2.01 -18.01 -10.21
C GLY A 382 0.98 -17.26 -9.36
N MET A 383 0.39 -16.19 -9.91
CA MET A 383 -0.57 -15.32 -9.23
C MET A 383 -1.81 -15.10 -10.08
N VAL A 384 -2.94 -14.95 -9.40
CA VAL A 384 -4.24 -14.64 -9.99
C VAL A 384 -4.70 -13.28 -9.45
N PHE A 385 -4.68 -12.27 -10.32
CA PHE A 385 -5.28 -10.96 -10.05
C PHE A 385 -6.54 -10.80 -10.88
N ARG A 386 -7.68 -10.64 -10.23
CA ARG A 386 -9.00 -10.64 -10.87
C ARG A 386 -9.80 -9.40 -10.50
N TRP A 387 -10.70 -9.03 -11.40
CA TRP A 387 -11.69 -8.00 -11.17
C TRP A 387 -13.10 -8.60 -11.20
N GLY A 388 -14.04 -7.93 -10.54
CA GLY A 388 -15.44 -8.31 -10.60
C GLY A 388 -16.35 -7.34 -9.87
N LYS A 389 -17.66 -7.64 -9.95
CA LYS A 389 -18.74 -6.94 -9.26
C LYS A 389 -18.62 -7.13 -7.74
N GLY A 390 -18.75 -6.05 -6.97
CA GLY A 390 -18.98 -6.15 -5.54
C GLY A 390 -20.41 -6.59 -5.21
N TYR A 391 -20.64 -7.06 -3.98
CA TYR A 391 -21.96 -7.53 -3.56
C TYR A 391 -23.03 -6.45 -3.76
N SER A 392 -24.24 -6.87 -4.20
CA SER A 392 -25.45 -6.07 -4.42
C SER A 392 -25.42 -4.87 -5.41
N GLY A 393 -24.30 -4.54 -6.05
CA GLY A 393 -24.24 -3.41 -7.01
C GLY A 393 -24.86 -3.70 -8.39
N ILE A 394 -25.67 -2.79 -8.93
CA ILE A 394 -26.17 -2.81 -10.32
C ILE A 394 -25.12 -2.23 -11.28
N TYR A 395 -24.38 -1.21 -10.83
CA TYR A 395 -23.37 -0.49 -11.61
C TYR A 395 -21.97 -0.53 -10.97
N PRO A 396 -20.89 -0.39 -11.75
CA PRO A 396 -19.53 -0.37 -11.21
C PRO A 396 -19.24 0.73 -10.17
N PHE A 397 -19.84 1.91 -10.26
CA PHE A 397 -19.65 2.97 -9.25
C PHE A 397 -20.15 2.59 -7.84
N GLN A 398 -20.93 1.51 -7.72
CA GLN A 398 -21.49 1.05 -6.45
C GLN A 398 -20.53 0.11 -5.71
N ALA A 399 -19.80 -0.73 -6.45
CA ALA A 399 -18.72 -1.55 -5.91
C ALA A 399 -18.00 -2.32 -7.02
N ILE A 400 -16.68 -2.17 -7.06
CA ILE A 400 -15.73 -3.03 -7.79
C ILE A 400 -14.84 -3.74 -6.76
N HIS A 401 -14.64 -5.03 -6.97
CA HIS A 401 -13.71 -5.86 -6.21
C HIS A 401 -12.55 -6.27 -7.11
N LEU A 402 -11.33 -5.98 -6.66
CA LEU A 402 -10.10 -6.50 -7.23
C LEU A 402 -9.46 -7.43 -6.20
N SER A 403 -9.15 -8.67 -6.57
CA SER A 403 -8.61 -9.66 -5.64
C SER A 403 -7.33 -10.27 -6.18
N HIS A 404 -6.29 -10.24 -5.36
CA HIS A 404 -4.95 -10.72 -5.66
C HIS A 404 -4.58 -11.88 -4.75
N MET A 405 -4.17 -13.00 -5.34
CA MET A 405 -3.87 -14.24 -4.61
C MET A 405 -2.96 -15.15 -5.44
N THR A 406 -2.43 -16.22 -4.85
CA THR A 406 -1.70 -17.25 -5.63
C THR A 406 -2.67 -18.07 -6.49
N GLU A 407 -2.14 -18.74 -7.51
CA GLU A 407 -2.91 -19.75 -8.26
C GLU A 407 -3.44 -20.85 -7.34
N ASP A 408 -2.65 -21.27 -6.35
CA ASP A 408 -3.05 -22.23 -5.31
C ASP A 408 -4.25 -21.73 -4.49
N THR A 409 -4.25 -20.49 -4.02
CA THR A 409 -5.44 -19.91 -3.36
C THR A 409 -6.63 -19.92 -4.29
N TYR A 410 -6.45 -19.52 -5.55
CA TYR A 410 -7.53 -19.48 -6.52
C TYR A 410 -8.14 -20.87 -6.76
N ASN A 411 -7.30 -21.90 -6.91
CA ASN A 411 -7.73 -23.27 -7.10
C ASN A 411 -8.36 -23.84 -5.82
N ALA A 412 -7.79 -23.55 -4.64
CA ALA A 412 -8.34 -23.93 -3.34
C ALA A 412 -9.77 -23.42 -3.14
N ARG A 413 -10.04 -22.17 -3.52
CA ARG A 413 -11.39 -21.57 -3.46
C ARG A 413 -12.41 -22.24 -4.36
N ASN A 414 -11.96 -23.00 -5.35
CA ASN A 414 -12.78 -23.70 -6.35
C ASN A 414 -12.79 -25.21 -6.18
N SER A 415 -12.04 -25.75 -5.22
CA SER A 415 -11.95 -27.17 -4.92
C SER A 415 -12.94 -27.59 -3.85
N THR A 416 -13.31 -28.87 -3.86
CA THR A 416 -13.97 -29.55 -2.74
C THR A 416 -12.99 -29.88 -1.61
N ASP A 417 -11.68 -29.91 -1.91
CA ASP A 417 -10.61 -30.11 -0.94
C ASP A 417 -9.60 -28.96 -1.04
N PRO A 418 -9.84 -27.84 -0.33
CA PRO A 418 -8.93 -26.69 -0.34
C PRO A 418 -7.58 -26.97 0.35
N GLY A 419 -7.48 -27.99 1.21
CA GLY A 419 -6.30 -28.26 2.04
C GLY A 419 -5.09 -28.78 1.26
N GLN A 420 -5.32 -29.38 0.09
CA GLN A 420 -4.26 -29.92 -0.77
C GLN A 420 -3.35 -28.84 -1.40
N PHE A 421 -3.81 -27.59 -1.49
CA PHE A 421 -3.06 -26.49 -2.10
C PHE A 421 -2.10 -25.91 -1.09
N LYS A 422 -0.81 -25.92 -1.44
CA LYS A 422 0.28 -25.64 -0.52
C LYS A 422 0.42 -24.15 -0.27
N ASP A 423 0.31 -23.35 -1.33
CA ASP A 423 0.62 -21.92 -1.29
C ASP A 423 -0.67 -21.08 -1.18
N ARG A 424 -1.76 -21.67 -0.63
CA ARG A 424 -3.10 -21.05 -0.55
C ARG A 424 -3.18 -19.90 0.47
N ASN A 425 -2.19 -19.78 1.33
CA ASN A 425 -2.17 -18.96 2.54
C ASN A 425 -1.15 -17.82 2.47
N GLU A 426 -0.59 -17.52 1.30
CA GLU A 426 0.41 -16.47 1.13
C GLU A 426 0.11 -15.50 -0.03
N VAL A 427 0.62 -14.28 0.12
CA VAL A 427 0.93 -13.35 -0.96
C VAL A 427 2.34 -12.86 -0.67
N PRO A 428 3.38 -13.45 -1.27
CA PRO A 428 4.77 -13.10 -0.98
C PRO A 428 5.13 -11.63 -1.31
N ARG A 429 6.13 -11.06 -0.61
CA ARG A 429 6.60 -9.65 -0.80
C ARG A 429 6.89 -9.29 -2.24
N ASN A 430 7.37 -10.25 -3.00
CA ASN A 430 7.79 -10.08 -4.36
C ASN A 430 6.68 -10.24 -5.40
N LYS A 431 5.55 -10.74 -4.93
CA LYS A 431 4.27 -10.82 -5.61
C LYS A 431 3.28 -9.83 -4.99
N ARG A 432 3.72 -8.89 -4.15
CA ARG A 432 2.87 -7.92 -3.42
C ARG A 432 1.90 -7.16 -4.33
N LEU A 433 0.79 -6.71 -3.75
CA LEU A 433 -0.14 -5.81 -4.42
C LEU A 433 0.33 -4.37 -4.23
N ASN A 434 0.50 -3.61 -5.31
CA ASN A 434 0.82 -2.18 -5.25
C ASN A 434 -0.41 -1.34 -5.61
N VAL A 435 -0.58 -0.21 -4.93
CA VAL A 435 -1.59 0.81 -5.22
C VAL A 435 -0.88 2.14 -5.42
N ASN A 436 -0.90 2.67 -6.63
CA ASN A 436 -0.29 3.95 -7.00
C ASN A 436 -1.39 4.98 -7.23
N ILE A 437 -1.24 6.17 -6.62
CA ILE A 437 -2.21 7.24 -6.71
C ILE A 437 -1.50 8.51 -7.20
N ILE A 438 -1.98 9.05 -8.32
CA ILE A 438 -1.52 10.33 -8.89
C ILE A 438 -2.72 11.18 -9.28
N ARG A 439 -2.52 12.48 -9.53
CA ARG A 439 -3.49 13.37 -10.18
C ARG A 439 -3.10 13.67 -11.63
N GLY A 440 -4.05 14.14 -12.44
CA GLY A 440 -3.80 14.69 -13.79
C GLY A 440 -3.41 13.67 -14.86
N ARG A 441 -2.92 14.16 -16.01
CA ARG A 441 -2.41 13.32 -17.10
C ARG A 441 -0.98 12.86 -16.75
N GLY A 442 -0.91 11.71 -16.08
CA GLY A 442 0.31 10.90 -16.05
C GLY A 442 0.72 10.42 -17.43
#